data_AF-A0A1F6K5X6-F1
#
_entry.id   AF-A0A1F6K5X6-F1
#
_cell.length_a   1.000
_cell.length_b   1.000
_cell.length_c   1.000
_cell.angle_alpha   90.00
_cell.angle_beta   90.00
_cell.angle_gamma   90.00
#
_symmetry.space_group_name_H-M   'P 1'
#
loop_
_entity.id
_entity.type
_entity.pdbx_description
1 polymer ?
#
loop_
_entity_poly.entity_id
_entity_poly.type
_entity_poly.pdbx_seq_one_letter_code
_entity_poly.pdbx_strand_id
1 'polypeptide(L)'
;MDQVPDLPKKILKDSWGDDFETYIIKPGEETDEVMGTVWELIPLERELVRDWELVDFSWYNDIEGKAVTKDGQEVEIQTEGFREGQEVDREVDGKNYKPFLNRLEDFQRFAEKARKEYLERTKMQEGILPKRLV
;
A
#
# COMPACT_ATOMS: atom_id res chain seq x y z
N MET A 1 1.97 -14.95 5.96
CA MET A 1 3.09 -15.03 4.97
C MET A 1 2.84 -16.02 3.84
N ASP A 2 2.09 -17.09 4.05
CA ASP A 2 1.85 -18.09 2.99
C ASP A 2 0.88 -17.63 1.91
N GLN A 3 0.09 -16.60 2.22
CA GLN A 3 -0.85 -15.94 1.33
C GLN A 3 -0.18 -14.91 0.38
N VAL A 4 1.11 -14.64 0.57
CA VAL A 4 1.84 -13.61 -0.17
C VAL A 4 2.59 -14.24 -1.36
N PRO A 5 2.53 -13.65 -2.57
CA PRO A 5 3.29 -14.14 -3.72
C PRO A 5 4.80 -14.17 -3.46
N ASP A 6 5.53 -15.09 -4.10
CA ASP A 6 6.95 -15.39 -3.77
C ASP A 6 7.86 -14.16 -3.75
N LEU A 7 7.73 -13.27 -4.73
CA LEU A 7 8.60 -12.11 -4.86
C LEU A 7 8.35 -11.04 -3.76
N PRO A 8 7.11 -10.54 -3.55
CA PRO A 8 6.77 -9.75 -2.38
C PRO A 8 7.08 -10.46 -1.05
N LYS A 9 6.83 -11.77 -0.94
CA LYS A 9 7.09 -12.57 0.27
C LYS A 9 8.56 -12.48 0.67
N LYS A 10 9.49 -12.55 -0.28
CA LYS A 10 10.91 -12.38 -0.01
C LYS A 10 11.22 -10.99 0.54
N ILE A 11 10.74 -9.94 -0.12
CA ILE A 11 10.96 -8.53 0.28
C ILE A 11 10.41 -8.28 1.69
N LEU A 12 9.23 -8.83 1.98
CA LEU A 12 8.59 -8.68 3.28
C LEU A 12 9.26 -9.49 4.36
N LYS A 13 9.71 -10.71 4.10
CA LYS A 13 10.48 -11.48 5.09
C LYS A 13 11.79 -10.80 5.44
N ASP A 14 12.50 -10.28 4.43
CA ASP A 14 13.76 -9.55 4.62
C ASP A 14 13.56 -8.25 5.41
N SER A 15 12.38 -7.64 5.31
CA SER A 15 12.06 -6.39 6.00
C SER A 15 11.43 -6.65 7.36
N TRP A 16 10.27 -7.29 7.40
CA TRP A 16 9.39 -7.43 8.56
C TRP A 16 9.55 -8.73 9.36
N GLY A 17 10.24 -9.74 8.83
CA GLY A 17 10.32 -11.07 9.42
C GLY A 17 9.11 -11.95 9.08
N ASP A 18 8.98 -13.09 9.77
CA ASP A 18 7.97 -14.11 9.45
C ASP A 18 6.55 -13.79 9.98
N ASP A 19 6.45 -12.93 11.01
CA ASP A 19 5.21 -12.62 11.72
C ASP A 19 4.45 -11.41 11.14
N PHE A 20 4.81 -10.96 9.94
CA PHE A 20 4.18 -9.81 9.32
C PHE A 20 2.70 -10.10 8.97
N GLU A 21 1.83 -9.18 9.37
CA GLU A 21 0.42 -9.17 9.01
C GLU A 21 0.03 -7.82 8.41
N THR A 22 -0.89 -7.83 7.45
CA THR A 22 -1.46 -6.63 6.84
C THR A 22 -2.92 -6.85 6.49
N TYR A 23 -3.66 -5.76 6.31
CA TYR A 23 -5.01 -5.83 5.77
C TYR A 23 -4.98 -5.73 4.25
N ILE A 24 -6.06 -6.20 3.65
CA ILE A 24 -6.36 -5.98 2.24
C ILE A 24 -7.84 -5.67 2.10
N ILE A 25 -8.17 -4.71 1.24
CA ILE A 25 -9.54 -4.32 0.97
C ILE A 25 -10.02 -5.09 -0.25
N LYS A 26 -11.14 -5.80 -0.11
CA LYS A 26 -11.80 -6.46 -1.22
C LYS A 26 -13.05 -5.65 -1.60
N PRO A 27 -13.30 -5.38 -2.90
CA PRO A 27 -14.57 -4.81 -3.34
C PRO A 27 -15.75 -5.67 -2.85
N GLY A 28 -16.70 -5.02 -2.17
CA GLY A 28 -17.90 -5.64 -1.60
C GLY A 28 -19.18 -5.16 -2.27
N GLU A 29 -20.31 -5.39 -1.60
CA GLU A 29 -21.63 -4.88 -2.00
C GLU A 29 -21.78 -3.40 -1.61
N GLU A 30 -22.82 -2.72 -2.11
CA GLU A 30 -23.06 -1.28 -1.85
C GLU A 30 -23.19 -0.92 -0.37
N THR A 31 -23.54 -1.88 0.49
CA THR A 31 -23.69 -1.69 1.94
C THR A 31 -22.41 -1.91 2.72
N ASP A 32 -21.37 -2.44 2.08
CA ASP A 32 -20.10 -2.75 2.73
C ASP A 32 -19.26 -1.47 2.83
N GLU A 33 -18.73 -1.23 4.02
CA GLU A 33 -18.00 0.00 4.33
C GLU A 33 -16.74 -0.31 5.13
N VAL A 34 -15.66 0.42 4.82
CA VAL A 34 -14.40 0.38 5.57
C VAL A 34 -14.09 1.78 6.06
N MET A 35 -13.81 1.91 7.35
CA MET A 35 -13.37 3.17 7.94
C MET A 35 -11.91 3.43 7.54
N GLY A 36 -11.60 4.63 7.07
CA GLY A 36 -10.25 4.95 6.60
C GLY A 36 -9.85 6.39 6.85
N THR A 37 -8.64 6.75 6.43
CA THR A 37 -8.17 8.13 6.38
C THR A 37 -7.89 8.49 4.93
N VAL A 38 -8.53 9.54 4.44
CA VAL A 38 -8.25 10.10 3.11
C VAL A 38 -7.07 11.07 3.24
N TRP A 39 -6.07 10.89 2.39
CA TRP A 39 -4.89 11.75 2.30
C TRP A 39 -4.84 12.44 0.94
N GLU A 40 -4.57 13.73 0.93
CA GLU A 40 -4.22 14.46 -0.28
C GLU A 40 -2.71 14.34 -0.50
N LEU A 41 -2.32 13.73 -1.63
CA LEU A 41 -0.92 13.41 -1.94
C LEU A 41 -0.51 14.07 -3.26
N ILE A 42 0.72 14.55 -3.35
CA ILE A 42 1.31 14.90 -4.65
C ILE A 42 1.71 13.63 -5.42
N PRO A 43 1.93 13.69 -6.76
CA PRO A 43 2.25 12.50 -7.56
C PRO A 43 3.45 11.69 -7.03
N LEU A 44 4.52 12.36 -6.57
CA LEU A 44 5.68 11.67 -6.00
C LEU A 44 5.33 10.90 -4.71
N GLU A 45 4.45 11.45 -3.87
CA GLU A 45 4.02 10.79 -2.64
C GLU A 45 3.13 9.59 -2.95
N ARG A 46 2.27 9.70 -3.99
CA ARG A 46 1.49 8.56 -4.49
C ARG A 46 2.39 7.42 -4.95
N GLU A 47 3.42 7.71 -5.74
CA GLU A 47 4.39 6.70 -6.19
C GLU A 47 5.15 6.05 -5.03
N LEU A 48 5.52 6.83 -3.99
CA LEU A 48 6.14 6.28 -2.79
C LEU A 48 5.24 5.29 -2.06
N VAL A 49 3.93 5.56 -2.00
CA VAL A 49 2.95 4.62 -1.43
C VAL A 49 2.85 3.35 -2.29
N ARG A 50 2.77 3.48 -3.62
CA ARG A 50 2.72 2.32 -4.53
C ARG A 50 3.94 1.41 -4.43
N ASP A 51 5.13 1.99 -4.33
CA ASP A 51 6.38 1.25 -4.13
C ASP A 51 6.39 0.56 -2.76
N TRP A 52 5.93 1.25 -1.71
CA TRP A 52 5.86 0.69 -0.37
C TRP A 52 4.88 -0.50 -0.29
N GLU A 53 3.73 -0.41 -0.94
CA GLU A 53 2.73 -1.49 -1.04
C GLU A 53 3.11 -2.57 -2.07
N LEU A 54 4.29 -2.47 -2.71
CA LEU A 54 4.79 -3.43 -3.71
C LEU A 54 3.78 -3.72 -4.82
N VAL A 55 3.03 -2.70 -5.27
CA VAL A 55 2.01 -2.82 -6.32
C VAL A 55 2.63 -3.37 -7.61
N ASP A 56 3.82 -2.89 -7.98
CA ASP A 56 4.54 -3.34 -9.18
C ASP A 56 5.03 -4.80 -9.09
N PHE A 57 5.07 -5.38 -7.89
CA PHE A 57 5.35 -6.79 -7.65
C PHE A 57 4.08 -7.62 -7.50
N SER A 58 2.94 -7.06 -7.89
CA SER A 58 1.62 -7.67 -7.86
C SER A 58 1.19 -8.12 -6.48
N TRP A 59 1.62 -7.43 -5.42
CA TRP A 59 1.10 -7.73 -4.09
C TRP A 59 -0.33 -7.20 -3.93
N TYR A 60 -0.53 -5.92 -4.21
CA TYR A 60 -1.83 -5.27 -4.28
C TYR A 60 -2.11 -4.79 -5.71
N ASN A 61 -3.38 -4.47 -5.98
CA ASN A 61 -3.81 -3.76 -7.18
C ASN A 61 -4.26 -2.35 -6.83
N ASP A 62 -4.03 -1.40 -7.74
CA ASP A 62 -4.73 -0.13 -7.68
C ASP A 62 -6.23 -0.33 -7.90
N ILE A 63 -7.02 0.27 -7.02
CA ILE A 63 -8.46 0.35 -7.14
C ILE A 63 -8.91 1.80 -6.93
N GLU A 64 -10.00 2.14 -7.60
CA GLU A 64 -10.69 3.42 -7.42
C GLU A 64 -11.93 3.20 -6.59
N GLY A 65 -12.28 4.21 -5.79
CA GLY A 65 -13.45 4.15 -4.91
C GLY A 65 -13.98 5.53 -4.57
N LYS A 66 -15.00 5.53 -3.71
CA LYS A 66 -15.57 6.74 -3.14
C LYS A 66 -15.44 6.68 -1.63
N ALA A 67 -15.01 7.78 -1.03
CA ALA A 67 -15.06 7.97 0.41
C ALA A 67 -16.10 9.04 0.75
N VAL A 68 -16.81 8.82 1.85
CA VAL A 68 -17.70 9.83 2.46
C VAL A 68 -16.98 10.40 3.68
N THR A 69 -16.70 11.69 3.64
CA THR A 69 -16.04 12.38 4.75
C THR A 69 -17.00 12.59 5.93
N LYS A 70 -16.47 12.99 7.09
CA LYS A 70 -17.28 13.19 8.31
C LYS A 70 -18.35 14.29 8.17
N ASP A 71 -18.13 15.24 7.27
CA ASP A 71 -19.08 16.30 6.91
C ASP A 71 -20.03 15.90 5.78
N GLY A 72 -19.97 14.66 5.30
CA GLY A 72 -20.88 14.10 4.30
C GLY A 72 -20.49 14.39 2.85
N GLN A 73 -19.27 14.89 2.60
CA GLN A 73 -18.79 15.09 1.23
C GLN A 73 -18.33 13.77 0.63
N GLU A 74 -18.78 13.48 -0.59
CA GLU A 74 -18.24 12.39 -1.40
C GLU A 74 -16.97 12.85 -2.12
N VAL A 75 -15.93 12.04 -2.05
CA VAL A 75 -14.67 12.25 -2.76
C VAL A 75 -14.25 10.96 -3.47
N GLU A 76 -13.79 11.09 -4.72
CA GLU A 76 -13.15 9.99 -5.44
C GLU A 76 -11.75 9.76 -4.86
N ILE A 77 -11.40 8.49 -4.65
CA ILE A 77 -10.13 8.10 -4.06
C ILE A 77 -9.46 7.00 -4.88
N GLN A 78 -8.14 6.92 -4.75
CA GLN A 78 -7.35 5.77 -5.17
C GLN A 78 -6.81 5.07 -3.93
N THR A 79 -6.79 3.74 -3.96
CA THR A 79 -6.24 2.92 -2.89
C THR A 79 -5.75 1.57 -3.42
N GLU A 80 -5.11 0.79 -2.57
CA GLU A 80 -4.59 -0.53 -2.86
C GLU A 80 -5.55 -1.60 -2.34
N GLY A 81 -5.88 -2.55 -3.20
CA GLY A 81 -6.88 -3.56 -2.94
C GLY A 81 -6.48 -4.97 -3.34
N PHE A 82 -7.43 -5.85 -3.11
CA PHE A 82 -7.38 -7.28 -3.37
C PHE A 82 -7.03 -7.59 -4.82
N ARG A 83 -6.05 -8.46 -5.01
CA ARG A 83 -5.75 -9.05 -6.31
C ARG A 83 -6.57 -10.31 -6.52
N GLU A 84 -7.08 -10.51 -7.73
CA GLU A 84 -7.80 -11.75 -8.08
C GLU A 84 -6.98 -13.01 -7.73
N GLY A 85 -7.63 -13.97 -7.08
CA GLY A 85 -7.01 -15.23 -6.66
C GLY A 85 -6.06 -15.11 -5.47
N GLN A 86 -5.96 -13.96 -4.80
CA GLN A 86 -5.17 -13.83 -3.58
C GLN A 86 -5.85 -14.55 -2.40
N GLU A 87 -5.10 -15.33 -1.64
CA GLU A 87 -5.62 -15.95 -0.43
C GLU A 87 -5.66 -14.93 0.72
N VAL A 88 -6.67 -15.05 1.60
CA VAL A 88 -6.74 -14.30 2.86
C VAL A 88 -6.90 -15.26 4.01
N ASP A 89 -6.27 -14.94 5.15
CA ASP A 89 -6.38 -15.73 6.38
C ASP A 89 -7.76 -15.61 7.02
N ARG A 90 -8.28 -14.38 7.09
CA ARG A 90 -9.54 -14.07 7.78
C ARG A 90 -10.16 -12.77 7.27
N GLU A 91 -11.47 -12.67 7.44
CA GLU A 91 -12.24 -11.45 7.26
C GLU A 91 -12.36 -10.71 8.59
N VAL A 92 -12.41 -9.38 8.55
CA VAL A 92 -12.59 -8.51 9.73
C VAL A 92 -13.66 -7.46 9.45
N ASP A 93 -14.24 -6.92 10.53
CA ASP A 93 -15.22 -5.84 10.45
C ASP A 93 -14.55 -4.53 10.00
N GLY A 94 -14.91 -4.05 8.80
CA GLY A 94 -14.39 -2.81 8.22
C GLY A 94 -14.70 -1.55 9.03
N LYS A 95 -15.65 -1.60 9.98
CA LYS A 95 -15.98 -0.50 10.89
C LYS A 95 -15.30 -0.62 12.25
N ASN A 96 -14.80 -1.80 12.59
CA ASN A 96 -14.23 -2.09 13.91
C ASN A 96 -13.04 -3.05 13.80
N TYR A 97 -11.90 -2.52 13.37
CA TYR A 97 -10.64 -3.25 13.27
C TYR A 97 -9.50 -2.47 13.94
N LYS A 98 -8.42 -3.19 14.30
CA LYS A 98 -7.22 -2.54 14.88
C LYS A 98 -6.52 -1.74 13.78
N PRO A 99 -6.19 -0.46 14.00
CA PRO A 99 -5.50 0.35 12.97
C PRO A 99 -4.14 -0.22 12.53
N PHE A 100 -3.43 -0.90 13.43
CA PHE A 100 -2.13 -1.49 13.16
C PHE A 100 -2.10 -2.96 13.62
N LEU A 101 -1.72 -3.87 12.71
CA LEU A 101 -1.47 -5.29 13.02
C LEU A 101 -0.03 -5.55 13.48
N ASN A 102 0.91 -4.70 13.04
CA ASN A 102 2.29 -4.69 13.50
C ASN A 102 2.53 -3.53 14.48
N ARG A 103 3.69 -3.51 15.15
CA ARG A 103 4.07 -2.40 16.03
C ARG A 103 4.25 -1.12 15.23
N LEU A 104 3.76 0.01 15.75
CA LEU A 104 3.81 1.30 15.07
C LEU A 104 5.25 1.75 14.80
N GLU A 105 6.18 1.45 15.71
CA GLU A 105 7.59 1.80 15.57
C GLU A 105 8.25 1.05 14.40
N ASP A 106 7.82 -0.19 14.14
CA ASP A 106 8.29 -0.95 12.99
C ASP A 106 7.77 -0.32 11.70
N PHE A 107 6.48 0.06 11.64
CA PHE A 107 5.90 0.79 10.51
C PHE A 107 6.67 2.07 10.17
N GLN A 108 6.95 2.91 11.16
CA GLN A 108 7.68 4.16 10.95
C GLN A 108 9.09 3.90 10.40
N ARG A 109 9.81 2.95 11.00
CA ARG A 109 11.17 2.59 10.56
C ARG A 109 11.18 2.08 9.12
N PHE A 110 10.20 1.25 8.72
CA PHE A 110 10.14 0.72 7.36
C PHE A 110 9.71 1.77 6.35
N ALA A 111 8.75 2.62 6.68
CA ALA A 111 8.33 3.73 5.81
C ALA A 111 9.50 4.69 5.52
N GLU A 112 10.29 5.03 6.55
CA GLU A 112 11.49 5.86 6.37
C GLU A 112 12.55 5.18 5.49
N LYS A 113 12.80 3.89 5.72
CA LYS A 113 13.75 3.10 4.92
C LYS A 113 13.30 3.02 3.46
N ALA A 114 12.06 2.63 3.20
CA ALA A 114 11.49 2.49 1.86
C ALA A 114 11.58 3.83 1.10
N ARG A 115 11.20 4.93 1.76
CA ARG A 115 11.33 6.28 1.19
C ARG A 115 12.76 6.62 0.79
N LYS A 116 13.74 6.33 1.65
CA LYS A 116 15.16 6.60 1.36
C LYS A 116 15.63 5.78 0.15
N GLU A 117 15.35 4.48 0.15
CA GLU A 117 15.76 3.57 -0.91
C GLU A 117 15.13 3.93 -2.26
N TYR A 118 13.85 4.30 -2.28
CA TYR A 118 13.17 4.77 -3.49
C TYR A 118 13.87 6.01 -4.06
N LEU A 119 14.09 7.04 -3.24
CA LEU A 119 14.73 8.28 -3.68
C LEU A 119 16.18 8.06 -4.16
N GLU A 120 16.90 7.11 -3.58
CA GLU A 120 18.24 6.71 -4.05
C GLU A 120 18.16 6.04 -5.43
N ARG A 121 17.22 5.11 -5.64
CA ARG A 121 16.98 4.46 -6.94
C ARG A 121 16.61 5.48 -8.03
N THR A 122 15.69 6.39 -7.74
CA THR A 122 15.24 7.40 -8.72
C THR A 122 16.36 8.37 -9.10
N LYS A 123 17.15 8.85 -8.13
CA LYS A 123 18.31 9.72 -8.41
C LYS A 123 19.35 9.01 -9.29
N MET A 124 19.58 7.72 -9.07
CA MET A 124 20.48 6.95 -9.93
C MET A 124 19.92 6.81 -11.36
N GLN A 125 18.61 6.59 -11.52
CA GLN A 125 17.98 6.50 -12.84
C GLN A 125 18.03 7.83 -13.60
N GLU A 126 17.77 8.95 -12.92
CA GLU A 126 17.91 10.30 -13.51
C GLU A 126 19.37 10.65 -13.85
N GLY A 127 20.33 10.12 -13.09
CA GLY A 127 21.76 10.27 -13.36
C GLY A 127 22.34 9.37 -14.46
N ILE A 128 21.61 8.33 -14.88
CA ILE A 128 22.03 7.36 -15.92
C ILE A 128 21.42 7.69 -17.30
N LEU A 129 20.31 8.44 -17.36
CA LEU A 129 19.82 8.98 -18.63
C LEU A 129 20.80 10.07 -19.12
N PRO A 130 21.50 9.89 -20.26
CA PRO A 130 22.24 11.00 -20.83
C PRO A 130 21.25 12.11 -21.10
N LYS A 131 21.58 13.33 -20.66
CA LYS A 131 20.94 14.55 -21.16
C LYS A 131 20.88 14.42 -22.68
N ARG A 132 19.71 14.09 -23.24
CA ARG A 132 19.45 14.36 -24.65
C ARG A 132 19.46 15.87 -24.76
N LEU A 133 20.64 16.38 -25.07
CA LEU A 133 20.86 17.71 -25.57
C LEU A 133 20.17 17.79 -26.94
N VAL A 134 19.28 18.77 -27.01
CA VAL A 134 18.59 19.37 -28.17
C VAL A 134 17.43 18.58 -28.73
#